data_AF-A0A1Q6LIE2-F1
#
_entry.id   AF-A0A1Q6LIE2-F1
#
_cell.length_a   1.000
_cell.length_b   1.000
_cell.length_c   1.000
_cell.angle_alpha   90.00
_cell.angle_beta   90.00
_cell.angle_gamma   90.00
#
_symmetry.space_group_name_H-M   'P 1'
#
loop_
_entity.id
_entity.type
_entity.pdbx_description
1 polymer ?
#
loop_
_entity_poly.entity_id
_entity_poly.type
_entity_poly.pdbx_seq_one_letter_code
_entity_poly.pdbx_strand_id
1 'polypeptide(L)'
;MSATKKTDIESLVSAAQSGSGEAINALVHAMRPTVEMIAMKYIHSPLEKDDLVQEGMIGLLAALRAYQPKRGAAFRTFAGTCIENAIQTALRKFSRRKDVPTDNMAVQPSARRTIFWPQRVWRA
;
A
#
# COMPACT_ATOMS: atom_id res chain seq x y z
N MET A 1 8.88 33.05 11.48
CA MET A 1 9.59 32.16 10.53
C MET A 1 8.66 31.00 10.17
N SER A 2 8.42 30.86 8.86
CA SER A 2 7.64 29.84 8.14
C SER A 2 6.23 29.49 8.65
N ALA A 3 5.24 30.20 8.10
CA ALA A 3 3.86 29.75 8.06
C ALA A 3 3.79 28.37 7.39
N THR A 4 3.39 27.34 8.15
CA THR A 4 3.07 26.02 7.63
C THR A 4 1.90 26.17 6.66
N LYS A 5 2.17 26.19 5.36
CA LYS A 5 1.13 26.00 4.34
C LYS A 5 0.43 24.68 4.68
N LYS A 6 -0.79 24.77 5.19
CA LYS A 6 -1.70 23.65 5.37
C LYS A 6 -1.91 23.05 3.99
N THR A 7 -1.13 22.03 3.67
CA THR A 7 -1.18 21.38 2.37
C THR A 7 -2.52 20.65 2.32
N ASP A 8 -3.41 21.10 1.44
CA ASP A 8 -4.73 20.52 1.34
C ASP A 8 -4.63 19.15 0.64
N ILE A 9 -4.84 18.11 1.43
CA ILE A 9 -4.68 16.73 0.97
C ILE A 9 -5.76 16.37 -0.02
N GLU A 10 -6.97 16.88 0.16
CA GLU A 10 -8.08 16.58 -0.73
C GLU A 10 -7.83 17.18 -2.13
N SER A 11 -7.31 18.40 -2.20
CA SER A 11 -6.83 19.00 -3.47
C SER A 11 -5.72 18.16 -4.12
N LEU A 12 -4.71 17.73 -3.34
CA LEU A 12 -3.62 16.89 -3.86
C LEU A 12 -4.13 15.54 -4.39
N VAL A 13 -5.08 14.92 -3.68
CA VAL A 13 -5.67 13.64 -4.09
C VAL A 13 -6.40 13.78 -5.42
N SER A 14 -7.21 14.83 -5.58
CA SER A 14 -7.91 15.11 -6.83
C SER A 14 -6.94 15.30 -8.01
N ALA A 15 -5.90 16.12 -7.83
CA ALA A 15 -4.88 16.35 -8.85
C ALA A 15 -4.01 15.10 -9.13
N ALA A 16 -3.74 14.29 -8.11
CA ALA A 16 -2.99 13.05 -8.27
C ALA A 16 -3.83 11.99 -9.01
N GLN A 17 -5.14 11.92 -8.76
CA GLN A 17 -6.06 11.04 -9.49
C GLN A 17 -6.27 11.46 -10.95
N SER A 18 -6.11 12.75 -11.28
CA SER A 18 -6.12 13.23 -12.68
C SER A 18 -4.81 12.99 -13.43
N GLY A 19 -3.80 12.39 -12.77
CA GLY A 19 -2.54 11.97 -13.39
C GLY A 19 -1.36 12.92 -13.18
N SER A 20 -1.48 13.95 -12.34
CA SER A 20 -0.34 14.81 -12.02
C SER A 20 0.69 14.06 -11.18
N GLY A 21 1.85 13.77 -11.77
CA GLY A 21 2.99 13.16 -11.07
C GLY A 21 3.53 14.03 -9.93
N GLU A 22 3.48 15.35 -10.08
CA GLU A 22 3.87 16.31 -9.04
C GLU A 22 2.94 16.24 -7.83
N ALA A 23 1.62 16.15 -8.06
CA ALA A 23 0.65 15.98 -7.00
C ALA A 23 0.80 14.63 -6.28
N ILE A 24 1.11 13.56 -7.01
CA ILE A 24 1.43 12.25 -6.42
C ILE A 24 2.65 12.38 -5.50
N ASN A 25 3.74 12.98 -5.97
CA ASN A 25 4.95 13.16 -5.17
C ASN A 25 4.67 14.01 -3.92
N ALA A 26 3.98 15.14 -4.08
CA ALA A 26 3.60 16.00 -2.96
C ALA A 26 2.73 15.26 -1.93
N LEU A 27 1.77 14.45 -2.38
CA LEU A 27 0.90 13.65 -1.52
C LEU A 27 1.70 12.58 -0.77
N VAL A 28 2.58 11.86 -1.46
CA VAL A 28 3.45 10.84 -0.85
C VAL A 28 4.34 11.47 0.22
N HIS A 29 4.95 12.62 -0.06
CA HIS A 29 5.75 13.36 0.94
C HIS A 29 4.90 13.79 2.14
N ALA A 30 3.68 14.30 1.92
CA ALA A 30 2.78 14.74 2.99
C ALA A 30 2.24 13.59 3.86
N MET A 31 2.09 12.39 3.28
CA MET A 31 1.56 11.20 3.96
C MET A 31 2.64 10.28 4.53
N ARG A 32 3.91 10.46 4.14
CA ARG A 32 5.05 9.66 4.63
C ARG A 32 5.10 9.54 6.16
N PRO A 33 4.93 10.60 6.96
CA PRO A 33 4.93 10.47 8.43
C PRO A 33 3.81 9.56 8.95
N THR A 34 2.65 9.56 8.28
CA THR A 34 1.52 8.67 8.63
C THR A 34 1.86 7.21 8.32
N VAL A 35 2.51 6.95 7.19
CA VAL A 35 2.98 5.60 6.82
C VAL A 35 4.01 5.09 7.84
N GLU A 36 5.01 5.91 8.17
CA GLU A 36 6.04 5.57 9.15
C GLU A 36 5.45 5.31 10.54
N MET A 37 4.51 6.14 10.98
CA MET A 37 3.81 5.95 12.26
C MET A 37 3.04 4.62 12.33
N ILE A 38 2.36 4.23 11.24
CA ILE A 38 1.64 2.95 11.19
C ILE A 38 2.64 1.79 11.17
N ALA A 39 3.70 1.88 10.36
CA ALA A 39 4.75 0.86 10.29
C ALA A 39 5.44 0.64 11.64
N MET A 40 5.62 1.69 12.45
CA MET A 40 6.21 1.59 13.79
C MET A 40 5.47 0.64 14.73
N LYS A 41 4.16 0.43 14.53
CA LYS A 41 3.39 -0.54 15.32
C LYS A 41 3.85 -1.99 15.10
N TYR A 42 4.56 -2.26 14.00
CA TYR A 42 4.93 -3.60 13.55
C TYR A 42 6.44 -3.86 13.58
N ILE A 43 7.27 -2.98 14.18
CA ILE A 43 8.74 -3.09 14.14
C ILE A 43 9.31 -4.33 14.84
N HIS A 44 8.55 -4.94 15.75
CA HIS A 44 8.94 -6.18 16.44
C HIS A 44 8.48 -7.44 15.68
N SER A 45 7.95 -7.27 14.47
CA SER A 45 7.61 -8.38 13.57
C SER A 45 8.85 -8.92 12.85
N PRO A 46 8.75 -10.05 12.14
CA PRO A 46 9.87 -10.63 11.41
C PRO A 46 10.37 -9.85 10.18
N LEU A 47 9.69 -8.77 9.79
CA LEU A 47 10.09 -7.92 8.66
C LEU A 47 10.90 -6.73 9.16
N GLU A 48 11.84 -6.27 8.33
CA GLU A 48 12.60 -5.07 8.62
C GLU A 48 11.71 -3.83 8.55
N LYS A 49 12.07 -2.80 9.31
CA LYS A 49 11.34 -1.54 9.33
C LYS A 49 11.17 -0.94 7.93
N ASP A 50 12.23 -1.00 7.12
CA ASP A 50 12.21 -0.43 5.78
C ASP A 50 11.25 -1.19 4.87
N ASP A 51 11.15 -2.52 4.99
CA ASP A 51 10.15 -3.33 4.28
C ASP A 51 8.72 -2.96 4.70
N LEU A 52 8.49 -2.76 6.00
CA LEU A 52 7.18 -2.35 6.51
C LEU A 52 6.77 -0.98 5.95
N VAL A 53 7.71 -0.03 5.90
CA VAL A 53 7.45 1.30 5.32
C VAL A 53 7.17 1.19 3.82
N GLN A 54 7.93 0.37 3.08
CA GLN A 54 7.72 0.18 1.64
C GLN A 54 6.34 -0.43 1.34
N GLU A 55 5.94 -1.48 2.07
CA GLU A 55 4.62 -2.09 1.92
C GLU A 55 3.51 -1.11 2.31
N GLY A 56 3.74 -0.28 3.34
CA GLY A 56 2.83 0.82 3.69
C GLY A 56 2.70 1.87 2.58
N MET A 57 3.80 2.24 1.92
CA MET A 57 3.80 3.17 0.77
C MET A 57 3.03 2.60 -0.41
N ILE A 58 3.19 1.30 -0.70
CA ILE A 58 2.39 0.60 -1.72
C ILE A 58 0.91 0.67 -1.36
N GLY A 59 0.56 0.46 -0.09
CA GLY A 59 -0.79 0.62 0.44
C GLY A 59 -1.36 2.03 0.25
N LEU A 60 -0.56 3.07 0.49
CA LEU A 60 -0.94 4.47 0.25
C LEU A 60 -1.24 4.74 -1.23
N LEU A 61 -0.38 4.28 -2.15
CA LEU A 61 -0.61 4.47 -3.59
C LEU A 61 -1.84 3.70 -4.09
N ALA A 62 -2.10 2.52 -3.53
CA ALA A 62 -3.34 1.78 -3.79
C ALA A 62 -4.56 2.54 -3.25
N ALA A 63 -4.46 3.14 -2.06
CA ALA A 63 -5.52 3.96 -1.47
C ALA A 63 -5.81 5.18 -2.35
N LEU A 64 -4.78 5.89 -2.82
CA LEU A 64 -4.94 7.01 -3.75
C LEU A 64 -5.78 6.61 -4.98
N ARG A 65 -5.49 5.45 -5.58
CA ARG A 65 -6.22 4.97 -6.76
C ARG A 65 -7.67 4.55 -6.45
N ALA A 66 -7.92 4.04 -5.26
CA ALA A 66 -9.22 3.49 -4.86
C ALA A 66 -10.14 4.52 -4.16
N TYR A 67 -9.60 5.65 -3.72
CA TYR A 67 -10.34 6.63 -2.91
C TYR A 67 -11.49 7.27 -3.69
N GLN A 68 -12.64 7.38 -3.04
CA GLN A 68 -13.85 8.01 -3.56
C GLN A 68 -14.36 9.04 -2.55
N PRO A 69 -14.22 10.35 -2.79
CA PRO A 69 -14.65 11.40 -1.86
C PRO A 69 -16.14 11.32 -1.48
N LYS A 70 -16.97 10.81 -2.40
CA LYS A 70 -18.42 10.65 -2.22
C LYS A 70 -18.81 9.66 -1.11
N ARG A 71 -17.87 8.85 -0.60
CA ARG A 71 -18.13 7.86 0.47
C ARG A 71 -18.01 8.44 1.88
N GLY A 72 -17.76 9.73 2.03
CA GLY A 72 -17.90 10.47 3.30
C GLY A 72 -16.72 10.38 4.27
N ALA A 73 -15.72 9.53 4.03
CA ALA A 73 -14.50 9.49 4.83
C ALA A 73 -13.42 10.40 4.25
N ALA A 74 -12.71 11.15 5.09
CA ALA A 74 -11.52 11.91 4.68
C ALA A 74 -10.42 10.98 4.14
N PHE A 75 -9.61 11.46 3.19
CA PHE A 75 -8.58 10.63 2.57
C PHE A 75 -7.61 10.03 3.59
N ARG A 76 -7.15 10.83 4.56
CA ARG A 76 -6.22 10.37 5.61
C ARG A 76 -6.74 9.14 6.36
N THR A 77 -8.03 9.12 6.70
CA THR A 77 -8.67 8.01 7.41
C THR A 77 -8.70 6.75 6.55
N PHE A 78 -9.17 6.89 5.30
CA PHE A 78 -9.23 5.78 4.36
C PHE A 78 -7.83 5.20 4.05
N ALA A 79 -6.87 6.08 3.76
CA ALA A 79 -5.49 5.70 3.50
C ALA A 79 -4.86 4.98 4.69
N GLY A 80 -5.12 5.43 5.92
CA GLY A 80 -4.63 4.76 7.13
C GLY A 80 -5.02 3.28 7.19
N THR A 81 -6.27 2.95 6.91
CA THR A 81 -6.75 1.56 6.85
C THR A 81 -6.06 0.77 5.74
N CYS A 82 -5.90 1.34 4.55
CA CYS A 82 -5.22 0.69 3.43
C CYS A 82 -3.74 0.43 3.71
N ILE A 83 -3.03 1.38 4.31
CA ILE A 83 -1.62 1.27 4.70
C ILE A 83 -1.45 0.13 5.69
N GLU A 84 -2.26 0.10 6.75
CA GLU A 84 -2.21 -0.94 7.77
C GLU A 84 -2.52 -2.34 7.19
N ASN A 85 -3.53 -2.44 6.32
CA ASN A 85 -3.86 -3.68 5.64
C ASN A 85 -2.74 -4.19 4.71
N ALA A 86 -2.03 -3.29 4.02
CA ALA A 86 -0.90 -3.66 3.16
C ALA A 86 0.24 -4.26 3.99
N ILE A 87 0.60 -3.62 5.10
CA ILE A 87 1.62 -4.10 6.04
C ILE A 87 1.24 -5.48 6.60
N GLN A 88 0.01 -5.63 7.13
CA GLN A 88 -0.44 -6.93 7.65
C GLN A 88 -0.44 -8.03 6.57
N THR A 89 -0.76 -7.67 5.33
CA THR A 89 -0.72 -8.61 4.20
C THR A 89 0.72 -9.05 3.89
N ALA A 90 1.68 -8.14 3.94
CA ALA A 90 3.09 -8.45 3.77
C ALA A 90 3.60 -9.40 4.87
N LEU A 91 3.25 -9.13 6.13
CA LEU A 91 3.55 -10.02 7.26
C LEU A 91 3.01 -11.44 7.04
N ARG A 92 1.73 -11.57 6.66
CA ARG A 92 1.12 -12.89 6.35
C ARG A 92 1.82 -13.59 5.18
N LYS A 93 2.24 -12.85 4.17
CA LYS A 93 3.00 -13.41 3.02
C LYS A 93 4.37 -13.93 3.47
N PHE A 94 5.06 -13.21 4.34
CA PHE A 94 6.35 -13.61 4.88
C PHE A 94 6.24 -14.88 5.73
N SER A 95 5.26 -14.97 6.64
CA SER A 95 5.07 -16.17 7.46
C SER A 95 4.82 -17.42 6.59
N ARG A 96 3.98 -17.31 5.55
CA ARG A 96 3.74 -18.43 4.61
C ARG A 96 4.98 -18.88 3.85
N ARG A 97 5.95 -18.00 3.60
CA ARG A 97 7.23 -18.38 2.97
C ARG A 97 8.11 -19.21 3.90
N LYS A 98 7.97 -19.05 5.22
CA LYS A 98 8.65 -19.90 6.21
C LYS A 98 7.95 -21.24 6.40
N ASP A 99 6.62 -21.28 6.25
CA ASP A 99 5.81 -22.50 6.41
C ASP A 99 5.90 -23.48 5.22
N VAL A 100 6.87 -23.32 4.31
CA VAL A 100 7.09 -24.27 3.23
C VAL A 100 7.80 -25.50 3.81
N PRO A 101 7.25 -26.73 3.71
CA PRO A 101 7.93 -27.92 4.21
C PRO A 101 9.27 -28.10 3.49
N THR A 102 10.37 -28.06 4.25
CA THR A 102 11.70 -28.49 3.80
C THR A 102 11.74 -30.01 3.76
N ASP A 103 11.01 -30.63 2.83
CA ASP A 103 11.24 -32.03 2.47
C ASP A 103 11.26 -32.21 0.95
N ASN A 104 12.42 -32.74 0.51
CA ASN A 104 12.79 -33.27 -0.80
C ASN A 104 12.78 -32.37 -2.05
N MET A 105 13.99 -32.22 -2.60
CA MET A 105 14.24 -32.17 -4.04
C MET A 105 13.50 -33.34 -4.74
N ALA A 106 12.27 -33.10 -5.17
CA ALA A 106 11.59 -33.96 -6.12
C ALA A 106 11.08 -33.08 -7.27
N VAL A 107 11.82 -33.18 -8.38
CA VAL A 107 11.39 -33.00 -9.78
C VAL A 107 10.15 -32.12 -9.97
N GLN A 108 10.35 -30.88 -10.43
CA GLN A 108 9.27 -30.11 -11.05
C GLN A 108 8.88 -30.79 -12.38
N PRO A 109 7.63 -31.25 -12.58
CA PRO A 109 7.15 -31.49 -13.92
C PRO A 109 6.84 -30.12 -14.54
N SER A 110 7.47 -29.84 -15.67
CA SER A 110 7.23 -28.65 -16.48
C SER A 110 5.75 -28.52 -16.85
N ALA A 111 5.02 -27.63 -16.19
CA ALA A 111 3.69 -27.24 -16.63
C ALA A 111 3.47 -25.75 -16.33
N ARG A 112 3.47 -24.96 -17.41
CA ARG A 112 2.97 -23.58 -17.45
C ARG A 112 1.58 -23.52 -16.80
N ARG A 113 1.39 -22.66 -15.80
CA ARG A 113 0.07 -22.13 -15.45
C ARG A 113 0.12 -20.62 -15.21
N THR A 114 -0.27 -19.94 -16.28
CA THR A 114 -1.12 -18.76 -16.36
C THR A 114 -1.47 -18.10 -15.03
N ILE A 115 -1.00 -16.87 -14.88
CA ILE A 115 -1.51 -15.87 -13.95
C ILE A 115 -3.00 -15.65 -14.29
N PHE A 116 -3.91 -16.21 -13.48
CA PHE A 116 -5.33 -15.90 -13.54
C PHE A 116 -5.59 -14.68 -12.67
N TRP A 117 -5.49 -13.49 -13.27
CA TRP A 117 -6.11 -12.28 -12.72
C TRP A 117 -7.60 -12.34 -13.04
N PRO A 118 -8.53 -12.15 -12.07
CA PRO A 118 -9.95 -12.15 -12.37
C PRO A 118 -10.29 -10.96 -13.27
N GLN A 119 -10.53 -11.24 -14.55
CA GLN A 119 -11.21 -10.36 -15.49
C GLN A 119 -12.70 -10.29 -15.13
N ARG A 120 -13.04 -9.46 -14.15
CA ARG A 120 -14.34 -8.82 -13.91
C ARG A 120 -13.97 -7.70 -12.94
N VAL A 121 -13.62 -6.50 -13.38
CA VAL A 121 -14.56 -5.43 -13.74
C VAL A 121 -13.82 -4.40 -14.62
N TRP A 122 -14.03 -4.42 -15.93
CA TRP A 122 -13.86 -3.28 -16.85
C TRP A 122 -14.86 -3.44 -18.00
N ARG A 123 -15.75 -2.44 -18.16
CA ARG A 123 -16.85 -2.30 -19.16
C ARG A 123 -18.09 -3.15 -18.85
N ALA A 124 -19.32 -2.66 -18.86
CA ALA A 124 -19.91 -1.44 -19.42
C ALA A 124 -20.87 -0.79 -18.41
#